data_AF-A0A1G0CNU8-F1
#
_entry.id   AF-A0A1G0CNU8-F1
#
_cell.length_a   1.000
_cell.length_b   1.000
_cell.length_c   1.000
_cell.angle_alpha   90.00
_cell.angle_beta   90.00
_cell.angle_gamma   90.00
#
_symmetry.space_group_name_H-M   'P 1'
#
loop_
_entity.id
_entity.type
_entity.pdbx_description
1 polymer ?
#
loop_
_entity_poly.entity_id
_entity_poly.type
_entity_poly.pdbx_seq_one_letter_code
_entity_poly.pdbx_strand_id
1 'polypeptide(L)'
;MFDFGFSELMVVLVVALVVIGPERLPKVARTLGHLWGRTQRYVNKMKNDITHDMELQELKQMKQKMTDEANALEQSVRKASLDVDVEVMKLNRDLEQAAEQAGARKDADSKP
;
A
#
# COMPACT_ATOMS: atom_id res chain seq x y z
N MET A 1 36.68 21.09 17.15
CA MET A 1 35.36 20.63 16.65
C MET A 1 35.04 21.53 15.48
N PHE A 2 35.03 20.99 14.27
CA PHE A 2 34.90 21.76 13.02
C PHE A 2 33.45 22.24 12.90
N ASP A 3 33.19 23.46 13.36
CA ASP A 3 31.98 24.17 13.01
C ASP A 3 32.07 24.53 11.52
N PHE A 4 31.11 24.08 10.71
CA PHE A 4 30.97 24.46 9.30
C PHE A 4 30.45 25.90 9.21
N GLY A 5 31.21 26.83 9.76
CA GLY A 5 30.92 28.26 9.78
C GLY A 5 31.33 28.95 8.49
N PHE A 6 30.92 30.22 8.38
CA PHE A 6 31.33 31.08 7.27
C PHE A 6 32.86 31.27 7.20
N SER A 7 33.53 31.30 8.35
CA SER A 7 34.98 31.46 8.47
C SER A 7 35.74 30.30 7.81
N GLU A 8 35.38 29.06 8.09
CA GLU A 8 35.98 27.87 7.52
C GLU A 8 35.78 27.82 5.99
N LEU A 9 34.59 28.19 5.50
CA LEU A 9 34.33 28.27 4.06
C LEU A 9 35.25 29.28 3.37
N MET A 10 35.48 30.45 3.99
CA MET A 10 36.42 31.46 3.49
C MET A 10 37.86 30.93 3.43
N VAL A 11 38.31 30.22 4.48
CA VAL A 11 39.66 29.62 4.49
C VAL A 11 39.80 28.59 3.37
N VAL A 12 38.82 27.71 3.19
CA VAL A 12 38.82 26.71 2.11
C VAL A 12 38.84 27.39 0.74
N LEU A 13 38.07 28.48 0.55
CA LEU A 13 38.08 29.26 -0.69
C LEU A 13 39.47 29.83 -0.99
N VAL A 14 40.12 30.44 0.01
CA VAL A 14 41.48 31.00 -0.15
C VAL A 14 42.48 29.90 -0.49
N VAL A 15 42.46 28.77 0.23
CA VAL A 15 43.34 27.62 -0.06
C VAL A 15 43.10 27.08 -1.46
N ALA A 16 41.84 26.93 -1.88
CA ALA A 16 41.49 26.48 -3.21
C ALA A 16 42.01 27.44 -4.30
N LEU A 17 41.93 28.76 -4.07
CA LEU A 17 42.49 29.76 -4.99
C LEU A 17 44.02 29.68 -5.09
N VAL A 18 44.73 29.40 -3.99
CA VAL A 18 46.19 29.28 -3.99
C VAL A 18 46.65 27.99 -4.67
N VAL A 19 46.02 26.86 -4.34
CA VAL A 19 46.44 25.53 -4.83
C VAL A 19 46.06 25.33 -6.30
N ILE A 20 44.82 25.65 -6.67
CA ILE A 20 44.30 25.43 -8.02
C ILE A 20 44.58 26.64 -8.91
N GLY A 21 44.58 27.85 -8.34
CA GLY A 21 44.69 29.11 -9.07
C GLY A 21 43.33 29.73 -9.37
N PRO A 22 43.18 31.07 -9.28
CA PRO A 22 41.91 31.78 -9.49
C PRO A 22 41.33 31.61 -10.90
N GLU A 23 42.18 31.42 -11.91
CA GLU A 23 41.72 31.22 -13.29
C GLU A 23 41.27 29.79 -13.59
N ARG A 24 41.72 28.81 -12.80
CA ARG A 24 41.47 27.39 -13.03
C ARG A 24 40.32 26.86 -12.17
N LEU A 25 40.13 27.39 -10.96
CA LEU A 25 38.98 27.07 -10.09
C LEU A 25 37.62 27.18 -10.82
N PRO A 26 37.29 28.26 -11.54
CA PRO A 26 36.02 28.35 -12.26
C PRO A 26 35.90 27.33 -13.41
N LYS A 27 37.02 26.95 -14.05
CA LYS A 27 37.01 25.90 -15.07
C LYS A 27 36.69 24.54 -14.44
N VAL A 28 37.33 24.20 -13.33
CA VAL A 28 37.07 22.93 -12.60
C VAL A 28 35.65 22.88 -12.08
N ALA A 29 35.15 23.96 -11.47
CA ALA A 29 33.76 24.03 -10.99
C ALA A 29 32.74 23.83 -12.13
N ARG A 30 32.99 24.43 -13.31
CA ARG A 30 32.14 24.23 -14.50
C ARG A 30 32.19 22.80 -15.01
N THR A 31 33.36 22.18 -15.05
CA THR A 31 33.52 20.79 -15.48
C THR A 31 32.80 19.83 -14.52
N LEU A 32 33.03 19.97 -13.21
CA LEU A 32 32.34 19.18 -12.19
C LEU A 32 30.83 19.41 -12.22
N GLY A 33 30.38 20.65 -12.38
CA GLY A 33 28.97 21.00 -12.52
C GLY A 33 28.33 20.39 -13.76
N HIS A 34 29.03 20.36 -14.90
CA HIS A 34 28.54 19.68 -16.11
C HIS A 34 28.42 18.16 -15.91
N LEU A 35 29.37 17.54 -15.22
CA LEU A 35 29.31 16.12 -14.91
C LEU A 35 28.16 15.80 -13.94
N TRP A 36 28.03 16.57 -12.86
CA TRP A 36 26.95 16.42 -11.89
C TRP A 36 25.58 16.63 -12.54
N GLY A 37 25.43 17.66 -13.38
CA GLY A 37 24.20 17.94 -14.10
C GLY A 37 23.81 16.84 -15.08
N ARG A 38 24.77 16.17 -15.73
CA ARG A 38 24.52 15.00 -16.58
C ARG A 38 24.12 13.77 -15.75
N THR A 39 24.80 13.51 -14.64
CA THR A 39 24.45 12.41 -13.73
C THR A 39 23.04 12.59 -13.18
N GLN A 40 22.66 13.79 -12.77
CA GLN A 40 21.31 14.08 -12.30
C GLN A 40 20.25 13.83 -13.38
N ARG A 41 20.52 14.20 -14.63
CA ARG A 41 19.63 13.87 -15.77
C ARG A 41 19.53 12.36 -16.04
N TYR A 42 20.64 11.62 -15.85
CA TYR A 42 20.65 10.16 -16.03
C TYR A 42 19.85 9.46 -14.93
N VAL A 43 20.01 9.89 -13.68
CA VAL A 43 19.19 9.40 -12.55
C VAL A 43 17.71 9.72 -12.76
N ASN A 44 17.37 10.91 -13.24
CA ASN A 44 15.99 11.25 -13.60
C ASN A 44 15.44 10.41 -14.76
N LYS A 45 16.25 10.10 -15.79
CA LYS A 45 15.85 9.20 -16.88
C LYS A 45 15.61 7.78 -16.37
N MET A 46 16.53 7.24 -15.58
CA MET A 46 16.35 5.92 -14.96
C MET A 46 15.13 5.89 -14.05
N LYS A 47 14.87 6.95 -13.28
CA LYS A 47 13.66 7.05 -12.47
C LYS A 47 12.41 7.00 -13.33
N ASN A 48 12.37 7.73 -14.44
CA ASN A 48 11.23 7.72 -15.37
C ASN A 48 11.07 6.38 -16.10
N ASP A 49 12.17 5.74 -16.52
CA ASP A 49 12.16 4.43 -17.18
C ASP A 49 11.73 3.33 -16.19
N ILE A 50 12.17 3.42 -14.92
CA ILE A 50 11.73 2.54 -13.82
C ILE A 50 10.26 2.78 -13.47
N THR A 51 9.77 4.02 -13.53
CA THR A 51 8.34 4.33 -13.32
C THR A 51 7.47 3.70 -14.41
N HIS A 52 7.97 3.52 -15.63
CA HIS A 52 7.24 2.83 -16.71
C HIS A 52 7.06 1.32 -16.45
N ASP A 53 8.01 0.67 -15.78
CA ASP A 53 7.87 -0.73 -15.35
C ASP A 53 7.13 -0.87 -14.00
N MET A 54 7.18 0.15 -13.14
CA MET A 54 6.46 0.17 -11.85
C MET A 54 4.95 0.42 -11.99
N GLU A 55 4.48 1.22 -12.96
CA GLU A 55 3.02 1.38 -13.20
C GLU A 55 2.35 0.05 -13.57
N LEU A 56 3.01 -0.77 -14.40
CA LEU A 56 2.51 -2.11 -14.73
C LEU A 56 2.55 -3.07 -13.53
N GLN A 57 3.52 -2.91 -12.61
CA GLN A 57 3.65 -3.76 -11.43
C GLN A 57 2.68 -3.39 -10.31
N GLU A 58 2.43 -2.10 -10.08
CA GLU A 58 1.43 -1.63 -9.11
C GLU A 58 0.01 -1.94 -9.59
N LEU A 59 -0.30 -1.72 -10.87
CA LEU A 59 -1.60 -2.11 -11.44
C LEU A 59 -1.81 -3.62 -11.36
N LYS A 60 -0.78 -4.43 -11.63
CA LYS A 60 -0.85 -5.90 -11.53
C LYS A 60 -1.00 -6.37 -10.08
N GLN A 61 -0.29 -5.77 -9.13
CA GLN A 61 -0.48 -6.05 -7.70
C GLN A 61 -1.86 -5.65 -7.20
N MET A 62 -2.39 -4.51 -7.64
CA MET A 62 -3.73 -4.05 -7.28
C MET A 62 -4.82 -4.97 -7.85
N LYS A 63 -4.69 -5.37 -9.13
CA LYS A 63 -5.54 -6.39 -9.77
C LYS A 63 -5.52 -7.71 -9.02
N GLN A 64 -4.33 -8.17 -8.62
CA GLN A 64 -4.18 -9.44 -7.94
C GLN A 64 -4.79 -9.40 -6.53
N LYS A 65 -4.53 -8.35 -5.75
CA LYS A 65 -5.19 -8.13 -4.44
C LYS A 65 -6.70 -8.05 -4.55
N MET A 66 -7.23 -7.31 -5.53
CA MET A 66 -8.68 -7.22 -5.75
C MET A 66 -9.29 -8.57 -6.16
N THR A 67 -8.56 -9.38 -6.95
CA THR A 67 -9.03 -10.70 -7.37
C THR A 67 -9.02 -11.68 -6.20
N ASP A 68 -7.98 -11.64 -5.35
CA ASP A 68 -7.90 -12.47 -4.14
C ASP A 68 -8.96 -12.07 -3.10
N GLU A 69 -9.19 -10.78 -2.89
CA GLU A 69 -10.26 -10.28 -2.01
C GLU A 69 -11.65 -10.62 -2.54
N ALA A 70 -11.89 -10.50 -3.84
CA ALA A 70 -13.16 -10.89 -4.46
C ALA A 70 -13.41 -12.39 -4.30
N ASN A 71 -12.41 -13.24 -4.53
CA ASN A 71 -12.51 -14.68 -4.32
C ASN A 71 -12.77 -15.03 -2.85
N ALA A 72 -12.12 -14.34 -1.90
CA ALA A 72 -12.34 -14.54 -0.48
C ALA A 72 -13.75 -14.10 -0.03
N LEU A 73 -14.26 -12.99 -0.58
CA LEU A 73 -15.64 -12.53 -0.40
C LEU A 73 -16.64 -13.52 -0.98
N GLU A 74 -16.39 -14.05 -2.17
CA GLU A 74 -17.29 -15.03 -2.80
C GLU A 74 -17.37 -16.31 -1.94
N GLN A 75 -16.24 -16.77 -1.40
CA GLN A 75 -16.21 -17.91 -0.49
C GLN A 75 -16.90 -17.63 0.84
N SER A 76 -16.77 -16.43 1.40
CA SER A 76 -17.41 -16.08 2.67
C SER A 76 -18.92 -15.89 2.50
N VAL A 77 -19.37 -15.26 1.42
CA VAL A 77 -20.80 -15.15 1.06
C VAL A 77 -21.39 -16.53 0.82
N ARG A 78 -20.70 -17.41 0.09
CA ARG A 78 -21.18 -18.77 -0.16
C ARG A 78 -21.29 -19.59 1.13
N LYS A 79 -20.35 -19.44 2.07
CA LYS A 79 -20.44 -20.06 3.41
C LYS A 79 -21.57 -19.47 4.23
N ALA A 80 -21.74 -18.15 4.23
CA ALA A 80 -22.82 -17.49 4.94
C ALA A 80 -24.19 -17.90 4.40
N SER A 81 -24.37 -18.01 3.08
CA SER A 81 -25.60 -18.51 2.48
C SER A 81 -25.89 -19.96 2.89
N LEU A 82 -24.87 -20.83 2.90
CA LEU A 82 -25.02 -22.22 3.35
C LEU A 82 -25.41 -22.29 4.84
N ASP A 83 -24.79 -21.50 5.71
CA ASP A 83 -25.14 -21.45 7.13
C ASP A 83 -26.54 -20.88 7.36
N VAL A 84 -26.92 -19.82 6.63
CA VAL A 84 -28.28 -19.23 6.68
C VAL A 84 -29.33 -20.23 6.23
N ASP A 85 -29.11 -20.97 5.14
CA ASP A 85 -30.04 -22.00 4.67
C ASP A 85 -30.24 -23.11 5.73
N VAL A 86 -29.14 -23.52 6.37
CA VAL A 86 -29.17 -24.52 7.45
C VAL A 86 -29.88 -23.98 8.69
N GLU A 87 -29.67 -22.72 9.06
CA GLU A 87 -30.28 -22.08 10.21
C GLU A 87 -31.77 -21.82 10.01
N VAL A 88 -32.18 -21.38 8.82
CA VAL A 88 -33.59 -21.23 8.43
C VAL A 88 -34.32 -22.57 8.44
N MET A 89 -33.69 -23.65 7.96
CA MET A 89 -34.26 -25.00 8.04
C MET A 89 -34.45 -25.47 9.49
N LYS A 90 -33.51 -25.15 10.39
CA LYS A 90 -33.64 -25.49 11.82
C LYS A 90 -34.73 -24.67 12.49
N LEU A 91 -34.77 -23.35 12.24
CA LEU A 91 -35.80 -22.45 12.75
C LEU A 91 -37.21 -22.89 12.33
N ASN A 92 -37.41 -23.25 11.06
CA ASN A 92 -38.71 -23.75 10.61
C ASN A 92 -39.10 -25.05 11.33
N ARG A 93 -38.17 -26.00 11.50
CA ARG A 93 -38.45 -27.22 12.28
C ARG A 93 -38.77 -26.93 13.73
N ASP A 94 -38.02 -26.03 14.37
CA ASP A 94 -38.21 -25.69 15.78
C ASP A 94 -39.55 -24.96 15.98
N LEU A 95 -39.95 -24.12 15.02
CA LEU A 95 -41.28 -23.48 14.99
C LEU A 95 -42.40 -24.48 14.76
N GLU A 96 -42.20 -25.46 13.87
CA GLU A 96 -43.17 -26.52 13.59
C GLU A 96 -43.33 -27.44 14.83
N GLN A 97 -42.23 -27.80 15.49
CA GLN A 97 -42.25 -28.54 16.76
C GLN A 97 -42.87 -27.72 17.89
N ALA A 98 -42.58 -26.42 17.99
CA ALA A 98 -43.20 -25.55 18.98
C ALA A 98 -44.69 -25.35 18.70
N ALA A 99 -45.10 -25.28 17.43
CA ALA A 99 -46.50 -25.21 17.03
C ALA A 99 -47.24 -26.52 17.29
N GLU A 100 -46.60 -27.67 17.09
CA GLU A 100 -47.14 -28.98 17.48
C GLU A 100 -47.26 -29.11 19.00
N GLN A 101 -46.26 -28.65 19.77
CA GLN A 101 -46.31 -28.67 21.24
C GLN A 101 -47.32 -27.66 21.83
N ALA A 102 -47.48 -26.49 21.19
CA ALA A 102 -48.49 -25.50 21.57
C ALA A 102 -49.90 -25.96 21.15
N GLY A 103 -50.01 -26.65 20.02
CA GLY A 103 -51.21 -27.34 19.56
C GLY A 103 -51.67 -28.39 20.56
N ALA A 104 -50.76 -29.26 20.99
CA ALA A 104 -50.95 -30.37 21.96
C ALA A 104 -51.17 -29.92 23.43
N ARG A 105 -50.96 -28.63 23.74
CA ARG A 105 -51.32 -28.04 25.05
C ARG A 105 -52.71 -27.43 25.05
N LYS A 106 -53.25 -27.06 23.88
CA LYS A 106 -54.53 -26.34 23.77
C LYS A 106 -55.74 -27.27 23.84
N ASP A 107 -55.56 -28.52 23.46
CA ASP A 107 -56.45 -29.66 23.57
C ASP A 107 -56.47 -30.27 25.00
N ALA A 108 -55.39 -30.14 25.78
CA ALA A 108 -55.36 -30.58 27.18
C ALA A 108 -56.09 -29.64 28.17
N ASP A 109 -56.25 -28.35 27.84
CA ASP A 109 -56.88 -27.33 28.71
C ASP A 109 -58.39 -27.15 28.44
N SER A 110 -59.00 -28.01 27.62
CA SER A 110 -60.40 -27.88 27.16
C SER A 110 -61.36 -28.97 27.64
N LYS A 111 -61.03 -29.72 28.70
CA LYS A 111 -61.97 -30.66 29.32
C LYS A 111 -62.51 -30.12 30.66
N PRO A 112 -63.83 -29.88 30.79
CA PRO A 112 -64.47 -29.44 32.02
C PRO A 112 -64.47 -30.52 33.11
#